data_AF-A0A5B9Y2K2-F1
#
_entry.id   AF-A0A5B9Y2K2-F1
#
_cell.length_a   1.000
_cell.length_b   1.000
_cell.length_c   1.000
_cell.angle_alpha   90.00
_cell.angle_beta   90.00
_cell.angle_gamma   90.00
#
_symmetry.space_group_name_H-M   'P 1'
#
loop_
_entity.id
_entity.type
_entity.pdbx_description
1 polymer ?
#
loop_
_entity_poly.entity_id
_entity_poly.type
_entity_poly.pdbx_seq_one_letter_code
_entity_poly.pdbx_strand_id
1 'polypeptide(L)'
;EIVLAVVGYGHFFIEHNKGHHRDVATPMDPATSRMGENIYKFSTREIPGAFRRAWGLEEQRLSRRGQSVWSFDNEILQPMVITVVLYTLLLAFFGPKMLVFLPIQMAFGWWQLTSANYIEHYGLLREKMADGRYEHQKPHHSWNSNHIVSNLVLFRL
;
A
#
# COMPACT_ATOMS: atom_id res chain seq x y z
N GLU A 1 -0.83 -10.44 3.57
CA GLU A 1 -0.31 -9.91 4.86
C GLU A 1 1.11 -10.39 5.17
N ILE A 2 1.38 -11.70 5.29
CA ILE A 2 2.71 -12.23 5.67
C ILE A 2 3.84 -11.77 4.74
N VAL A 3 3.64 -11.80 3.42
CA VAL A 3 4.67 -11.37 2.45
C VAL A 3 5.05 -9.89 2.65
N LEU A 4 4.07 -9.03 2.97
CA LEU A 4 4.31 -7.60 3.22
C LEU A 4 5.07 -7.34 4.52
N ALA A 5 5.03 -8.28 5.48
CA ALA A 5 5.80 -8.17 6.71
C ALA A 5 7.32 -8.28 6.45
N VAL A 6 7.76 -8.97 5.37
CA VAL A 6 9.19 -9.10 5.04
C VAL A 6 9.83 -7.74 4.74
N VAL A 7 9.06 -6.80 4.19
CA VAL A 7 9.49 -5.43 3.87
C VAL A 7 8.95 -4.39 4.86
N GLY A 8 8.32 -4.80 5.97
CA GLY A 8 7.71 -3.88 6.94
C GLY A 8 6.59 -3.00 6.37
N TYR A 9 5.87 -3.49 5.35
CA TYR A 9 4.83 -2.74 4.63
C TYR A 9 3.42 -3.30 4.87
N GLY A 10 3.18 -3.88 6.05
CA GLY A 10 1.91 -4.55 6.38
C GLY A 10 0.67 -3.66 6.27
N HIS A 11 0.80 -2.36 6.53
CA HIS A 11 -0.28 -1.38 6.41
C HIS A 11 -0.86 -1.26 4.99
N PHE A 12 -0.07 -1.60 3.96
CA PHE A 12 -0.52 -1.63 2.57
C PHE A 12 -1.72 -2.53 2.37
N PHE A 13 -1.85 -3.63 3.12
CA PHE A 13 -3.01 -4.52 2.99
C PHE A 13 -4.33 -3.80 3.27
N ILE A 14 -4.37 -2.96 4.31
CA ILE A 14 -5.57 -2.18 4.66
C ILE A 14 -5.78 -1.07 3.66
N GLU A 15 -4.70 -0.36 3.34
CA GLU A 15 -4.74 0.74 2.37
C GLU A 15 -5.28 0.25 1.04
N HIS A 16 -4.68 -0.80 0.47
CA HIS A 16 -4.96 -1.26 -0.87
C HIS A 16 -6.41 -1.77 -0.98
N ASN A 17 -6.80 -2.64 -0.06
CA ASN A 17 -8.10 -3.32 -0.11
C ASN A 17 -9.27 -2.43 0.30
N LYS A 18 -9.10 -1.64 1.37
CA LYS A 18 -10.22 -0.88 1.98
C LYS A 18 -10.19 0.60 1.58
N GLY A 19 -9.05 1.09 1.11
CA GLY A 19 -8.84 2.45 0.64
C GLY A 19 -8.74 2.51 -0.89
N HIS A 20 -7.60 2.08 -1.43
CA HIS A 20 -7.23 2.31 -2.82
C HIS A 20 -8.31 1.85 -3.78
N HIS A 21 -8.76 0.59 -3.75
CA HIS A 21 -9.82 0.14 -4.68
C HIS A 21 -11.11 0.98 -4.62
N ARG A 22 -11.45 1.57 -3.47
CA ARG A 22 -12.61 2.44 -3.33
C ARG A 22 -12.41 3.76 -4.07
N ASP A 23 -11.26 4.39 -3.87
CA ASP A 23 -10.98 5.76 -4.31
C ASP A 23 -9.98 5.83 -5.49
N VAL A 24 -9.59 4.69 -6.08
CA VAL A 24 -8.65 4.59 -7.20
C VAL A 24 -9.09 5.49 -8.35
N ALA A 25 -8.13 6.11 -9.02
CA ALA A 25 -8.33 7.12 -10.05
C ALA A 25 -9.13 8.33 -9.52
N THR A 26 -8.99 8.70 -8.25
CA THR A 26 -9.56 9.95 -7.71
C THR A 26 -8.51 10.75 -6.94
N PRO A 27 -8.69 12.07 -6.72
CA PRO A 27 -7.75 12.88 -5.95
C PRO A 27 -7.63 12.47 -4.47
N MET A 28 -8.56 11.65 -3.96
CA MET A 28 -8.56 11.17 -2.57
C MET A 28 -7.62 9.99 -2.35
N ASP A 29 -7.19 9.33 -3.43
CA ASP A 29 -6.34 8.16 -3.37
C ASP A 29 -4.85 8.55 -3.45
N PRO A 30 -4.03 8.25 -2.43
CA PRO A 30 -2.60 8.51 -2.48
C PRO A 30 -1.91 7.71 -3.59
N ALA A 31 -2.39 6.51 -3.91
CA ALA A 31 -1.82 5.61 -4.91
C ALA A 31 -2.19 5.95 -6.38
N THR A 32 -3.05 6.95 -6.60
CA THR A 32 -3.34 7.45 -7.95
C THR A 32 -2.28 8.47 -8.37
N SER A 33 -1.47 8.14 -9.38
CA SER A 33 -0.45 9.02 -9.95
C SER A 33 -1.06 10.04 -10.91
N ARG A 34 -0.74 11.31 -10.71
CA ARG A 34 -1.36 12.41 -11.47
C ARG A 34 -0.68 12.58 -12.82
N MET A 35 -1.45 13.07 -13.80
CA MET A 35 -0.88 13.43 -15.11
C MET A 35 0.26 14.45 -14.93
N GLY A 36 1.44 14.14 -15.47
CA GLY A 36 2.64 14.98 -15.35
C GLY A 36 3.36 14.92 -13.99
N GLU A 37 2.89 14.11 -13.04
CA GLU A 37 3.62 13.84 -11.81
C GLU A 37 4.81 12.92 -12.11
N ASN A 38 6.00 13.21 -11.60
CA ASN A 38 7.12 12.28 -11.71
C ASN A 38 7.10 11.26 -10.55
N ILE A 39 7.76 10.12 -10.77
CA ILE A 39 7.76 9.01 -9.81
C ILE A 39 8.30 9.38 -8.42
N TYR A 40 9.28 10.28 -8.32
CA TYR A 40 9.82 10.71 -7.03
C TYR A 40 8.82 11.53 -6.24
N LYS A 41 8.20 12.53 -6.89
CA LYS A 41 7.14 13.34 -6.29
C LYS A 41 5.96 12.47 -5.88
N PHE A 42 5.56 11.54 -6.75
CA PHE A 42 4.54 10.54 -6.44
C PHE A 42 4.90 9.74 -5.19
N SER A 43 6.10 9.15 -5.15
CA SER A 43 6.55 8.31 -4.02
C SER A 43 6.55 9.05 -2.68
N THR A 44 7.00 10.31 -2.67
CA THR A 44 6.98 11.14 -1.45
C THR A 44 5.57 11.47 -0.95
N ARG A 45 4.56 11.40 -1.82
CA ARG A 45 3.15 11.60 -1.49
C ARG A 45 2.45 10.28 -1.14
N GLU A 46 2.70 9.25 -1.93
CA GLU A 46 2.03 7.95 -1.87
C GLU A 46 2.41 7.20 -0.60
N ILE A 47 3.70 6.95 -0.33
CA ILE A 47 4.15 6.12 0.80
C ILE A 47 3.62 6.62 2.15
N PRO A 48 3.84 7.90 2.56
CA PRO A 48 3.33 8.37 3.84
C PRO A 48 1.82 8.65 3.80
N GLY A 49 1.23 8.87 2.61
CA GLY A 49 -0.22 8.98 2.45
C GLY A 49 -0.93 7.66 2.69
N ALA A 50 -0.38 6.58 2.13
CA ALA A 50 -0.84 5.20 2.26
C ALA A 50 -0.84 4.77 3.74
N PHE A 51 0.26 5.01 4.46
CA PHE A 51 0.33 4.72 5.89
C PHE A 51 -0.71 5.47 6.71
N ARG A 52 -0.84 6.79 6.53
CA ARG A 52 -1.81 7.61 7.29
C ARG A 52 -3.24 7.17 7.02
N ARG A 53 -3.56 6.86 5.76
CA ARG A 53 -4.89 6.41 5.36
C ARG A 53 -5.20 5.02 5.89
N ALA A 54 -4.25 4.08 5.82
CA ALA A 54 -4.39 2.76 6.43
C ALA A 54 -4.67 2.85 7.93
N TRP A 55 -3.88 3.67 8.65
CA TRP A 55 -4.04 3.86 10.08
C TRP A 55 -5.41 4.44 10.43
N GLY A 56 -5.87 5.46 9.71
CA GLY A 56 -7.19 6.06 9.94
C GLY A 56 -8.35 5.10 9.61
N LEU A 57 -8.22 4.27 8.56
CA LEU A 57 -9.22 3.24 8.25
C LEU A 57 -9.30 2.18 9.34
N GLU A 58 -8.15 1.79 9.89
CA GLU A 58 -8.06 0.78 10.93
C GLU A 58 -8.56 1.28 12.28
N GLU A 59 -8.22 2.53 12.62
CA GLU A 59 -8.76 3.22 13.78
C GLU A 59 -10.30 3.30 13.72
N GLN A 60 -10.87 3.64 12.56
CA GLN A 60 -12.32 3.64 12.37
C GLN A 60 -12.93 2.25 12.56
N ARG A 61 -12.28 1.19 12.03
CA ARG A 61 -12.75 -0.20 12.19
C ARG A 61 -12.77 -0.62 13.66
N LEU A 62 -11.69 -0.35 14.40
CA LEU A 62 -11.55 -0.70 15.81
C LEU A 62 -12.49 0.13 16.69
N SER A 63 -12.64 1.42 16.41
CA SER A 63 -13.57 2.30 17.14
C SER A 63 -15.02 1.82 17.03
N ARG A 64 -15.47 1.37 15.85
CA ARG A 64 -16.81 0.77 15.67
C ARG A 64 -17.01 -0.52 16.47
N ARG A 65 -15.92 -1.19 16.87
CA ARG A 65 -15.92 -2.38 17.72
C ARG A 65 -15.70 -2.06 19.20
N GLY A 66 -15.55 -0.80 19.57
CA GLY A 66 -15.21 -0.39 20.94
C GLY A 66 -13.81 -0.80 21.38
N GLN A 67 -12.89 -1.01 20.42
CA GLN A 67 -11.54 -1.50 20.66
C GLN A 67 -10.49 -0.38 20.52
N SER A 68 -9.39 -0.51 21.27
CA SER A 68 -8.24 0.38 21.16
C SER A 68 -7.43 0.09 19.89
N VAL A 69 -6.81 1.13 19.31
CA VAL A 69 -5.83 1.00 18.22
C VAL A 69 -4.60 0.17 18.62
N TRP A 70 -4.34 0.00 19.92
CA TRP A 70 -3.26 -0.82 20.44
C TRP A 70 -3.66 -2.27 20.75
N SER A 71 -4.87 -2.68 20.35
CA SER A 71 -5.34 -4.06 20.53
C SER A 71 -4.65 -5.03 19.58
N PHE A 72 -4.61 -6.31 19.96
CA PHE A 72 -4.15 -7.40 19.09
C PHE A 72 -5.03 -7.59 17.85
N ASP A 73 -6.24 -7.04 17.86
CA ASP A 73 -7.12 -7.04 16.70
C ASP A 73 -6.67 -6.04 15.62
N ASN A 74 -5.69 -5.17 15.87
CA ASN A 74 -5.17 -4.23 14.88
C ASN A 74 -4.38 -4.96 13.78
N GLU A 75 -4.94 -4.95 12.57
CA GLU A 75 -4.41 -5.61 11.37
C GLU A 75 -3.10 -4.99 10.86
N ILE A 76 -2.71 -3.79 11.33
CA ILE A 76 -1.39 -3.17 11.07
C ILE A 76 -0.34 -3.67 12.06
N LEU A 77 -0.71 -3.84 13.33
CA LEU A 77 0.23 -4.25 14.38
C LEU A 77 0.65 -5.71 14.24
N GLN A 78 -0.24 -6.59 13.81
CA GLN A 78 0.06 -8.01 13.61
C GLN A 78 1.27 -8.24 12.65
N PRO A 79 1.27 -7.73 11.40
CA PRO A 79 2.44 -7.86 10.52
C PRO A 79 3.65 -7.04 10.99
N MET A 80 3.44 -5.96 11.74
CA MET A 80 4.56 -5.22 12.35
C MET A 80 5.31 -6.08 13.37
N VAL A 81 4.61 -6.87 14.20
CA VAL A 81 5.23 -7.82 15.13
C VAL A 81 6.05 -8.86 14.38
N ILE A 82 5.51 -9.43 13.29
CA ILE A 82 6.25 -10.38 12.44
C ILE A 82 7.53 -9.74 11.89
N THR A 83 7.44 -8.49 11.41
CA THR A 83 8.58 -7.73 10.88
C THR A 83 9.66 -7.56 11.96
N VAL A 84 9.27 -7.12 13.16
CA VAL A 84 10.19 -6.89 14.29
C VAL A 84 10.87 -8.20 14.68
N VAL A 85 10.11 -9.28 14.87
CA VAL A 85 10.68 -10.59 15.23
C VAL A 85 11.67 -11.07 14.16
N LEU A 86 11.28 -11.01 12.88
CA LEU A 86 12.16 -11.41 11.77
C LEU A 86 13.45 -10.58 11.78
N TYR A 87 13.36 -9.26 11.91
CA TYR A 87 14.52 -8.38 11.83
C TYR A 87 15.42 -8.51 13.06
N THR A 88 14.84 -8.70 14.25
CA THR A 88 15.61 -9.00 15.46
C THR A 88 16.36 -10.30 15.33
N LEU A 89 15.75 -11.36 14.78
CA LEU A 89 16.42 -12.63 14.53
C LEU A 89 17.55 -12.47 13.51
N LEU A 90 17.31 -11.79 12.39
CA LEU A 90 18.35 -11.52 11.40
C LEU A 90 19.52 -10.73 12.00
N LEU A 91 19.23 -9.71 12.81
CA LEU A 91 20.25 -8.94 13.51
C LEU A 91 21.03 -9.80 14.52
N ALA A 92 20.37 -10.71 15.24
CA ALA A 92 21.02 -11.60 16.20
C ALA A 92 21.93 -12.62 15.51
N PHE A 93 21.52 -13.19 14.38
CA PHE A 93 22.30 -14.21 13.66
C PHE A 93 23.40 -13.64 12.77
N PHE A 94 23.15 -12.51 12.09
CA PHE A 94 24.09 -11.93 11.12
C PHE A 94 24.79 -10.66 11.62
N GLY A 95 24.45 -10.21 12.83
CA GLY A 95 25.10 -9.10 13.52
C GLY A 95 24.74 -7.71 12.97
N PRO A 96 25.41 -6.66 13.48
CA PRO A 96 25.07 -5.25 13.21
C PRO A 96 25.09 -4.82 11.74
N LYS A 97 25.73 -5.58 10.85
CA LYS A 97 25.70 -5.32 9.40
C LYS A 97 24.28 -5.27 8.86
N MET A 98 23.35 -6.02 9.46
CA MET A 98 21.93 -6.02 9.09
C MET A 98 21.26 -4.65 9.28
N LEU A 99 21.78 -3.78 10.15
CA LEU A 99 21.26 -2.41 10.30
C LEU A 99 21.41 -1.57 9.02
N VAL A 100 22.32 -1.96 8.12
CA VAL A 100 22.47 -1.33 6.79
C VAL A 100 21.62 -2.05 5.74
N PHE A 101 21.66 -3.39 5.72
CA PHE A 101 20.98 -4.16 4.68
C PHE A 101 19.45 -4.14 4.80
N LEU A 102 18.89 -4.18 6.02
CA LEU A 102 17.44 -4.23 6.23
C LEU A 102 16.74 -2.95 5.74
N PRO A 103 17.20 -1.72 6.07
CA PRO A 103 16.58 -0.51 5.52
C PRO A 103 16.66 -0.42 3.99
N ILE A 104 17.77 -0.85 3.39
CA ILE A 104 17.92 -0.86 1.92
C ILE A 104 16.90 -1.84 1.30
N GLN A 105 16.75 -3.02 1.89
CA GLN A 105 15.80 -4.02 1.44
C GLN A 105 14.34 -3.53 1.58
N MET A 106 13.99 -2.89 2.70
CA MET A 106 12.68 -2.26 2.88
C MET A 106 12.42 -1.20 1.81
N ALA A 107 13.37 -0.26 1.63
CA ALA A 107 13.25 0.82 0.68
C ALA A 107 13.09 0.29 -0.76
N PHE A 108 13.81 -0.76 -1.12
CA PHE A 108 13.66 -1.41 -2.42
C PHE A 108 12.28 -2.06 -2.58
N GLY A 109 11.80 -2.78 -1.56
CA GLY A 109 10.46 -3.37 -1.58
C GLY A 109 9.35 -2.32 -1.74
N TRP A 110 9.44 -1.23 -0.96
CA TRP A 110 8.49 -0.12 -1.04
C TRP A 110 8.54 0.55 -2.41
N TRP A 111 9.74 0.81 -2.93
CA TRP A 111 9.94 1.39 -4.26
C TRP A 111 9.30 0.55 -5.37
N GLN A 112 9.39 -0.78 -5.31
CA GLN A 112 8.76 -1.64 -6.32
C GLN A 112 7.24 -1.58 -6.29
N LEU A 113 6.61 -1.61 -5.11
CA LEU A 113 5.16 -1.46 -4.98
C LEU A 113 4.70 -0.07 -5.44
N THR A 114 5.38 0.99 -4.99
CA THR A 114 5.10 2.36 -5.42
C THR A 114 5.29 2.52 -6.93
N SER A 115 6.29 1.87 -7.54
CA SER A 115 6.49 1.89 -9.00
C SER A 115 5.35 1.20 -9.75
N ALA A 116 4.83 0.08 -9.23
CA ALA A 116 3.65 -0.58 -9.78
C ALA A 116 2.43 0.34 -9.73
N ASN A 117 2.11 0.90 -8.55
CA ASN A 117 1.02 1.87 -8.38
C ASN A 117 1.16 3.07 -9.34
N TYR A 118 2.38 3.60 -9.46
CA TYR A 118 2.67 4.74 -10.34
C TYR A 118 2.32 4.44 -11.79
N ILE A 119 2.72 3.28 -12.30
CA ILE A 119 2.48 2.88 -13.69
C ILE A 119 1.00 2.54 -13.90
N GLU A 120 0.41 1.75 -13.00
CA GLU A 120 -0.97 1.27 -13.13
C GLU A 120 -1.99 2.40 -13.12
N HIS A 121 -1.73 3.52 -12.44
CA HIS A 121 -2.70 4.61 -12.32
C HIS A 121 -2.30 5.90 -13.02
N TYR A 122 -1.24 5.87 -13.84
CA TYR A 122 -0.67 7.08 -14.41
C TYR A 122 -1.66 7.90 -15.23
N GLY A 123 -1.99 9.09 -14.73
CA GLY A 123 -2.84 10.05 -15.43
C GLY A 123 -4.30 9.63 -15.55
N LEU A 124 -4.72 8.57 -14.83
CA LEU A 124 -6.11 8.12 -14.82
C LEU A 124 -6.90 8.90 -13.77
N LEU A 125 -8.04 9.45 -14.20
CA LEU A 125 -8.94 10.20 -13.33
C LEU A 125 -10.39 9.84 -13.68
N ARG A 126 -11.14 9.37 -12.69
CA ARG A 126 -12.57 9.12 -12.75
C ARG A 126 -13.33 10.42 -12.93
N GLU A 127 -14.39 10.34 -13.70
CA GLU A 127 -15.31 11.46 -13.86
C GLU A 127 -16.05 11.74 -12.54
N LYS A 128 -16.18 13.02 -12.21
CA LYS A 128 -16.99 13.48 -11.08
C LYS A 128 -18.40 13.74 -11.58
N MET A 129 -19.36 13.02 -11.02
CA MET A 129 -20.78 13.10 -11.37
C MET A 129 -21.43 14.37 -10.78
N ALA A 130 -22.63 14.70 -11.27
CA ALA A 130 -23.39 15.87 -10.85
C ALA A 130 -23.76 15.88 -9.35
N ASP A 131 -23.84 14.71 -8.71
CA ASP A 131 -24.08 14.55 -7.28
C ASP A 131 -22.81 14.77 -6.41
N GLY A 132 -21.68 15.05 -7.05
CA GLY A 132 -20.39 15.28 -6.40
C GLY A 132 -19.57 14.02 -6.11
N ARG A 133 -20.09 12.83 -6.42
CA ARG A 133 -19.37 11.55 -6.27
C ARG A 133 -18.59 11.20 -7.54
N TYR A 134 -17.55 10.39 -7.42
CA TYR A 134 -16.85 9.83 -8.58
C TYR A 134 -17.61 8.62 -9.13
N GLU A 135 -17.64 8.46 -10.47
CA GLU A 135 -18.23 7.30 -11.14
C GLU A 135 -17.68 5.98 -10.59
N HIS A 136 -18.35 4.83 -10.69
CA HIS A 136 -17.79 3.56 -10.18
C HIS A 136 -16.48 3.14 -10.87
N GLN A 137 -15.62 2.40 -10.15
CA GLN A 137 -14.39 1.83 -10.69
C GLN A 137 -14.70 0.91 -11.88
N LYS A 138 -13.95 1.06 -12.98
CA LYS A 138 -14.01 0.27 -14.21
C LYS A 138 -12.62 -0.22 -14.60
N PRO A 139 -12.50 -1.24 -15.47
CA PRO A 139 -11.19 -1.79 -15.87
C PRO A 139 -10.21 -0.76 -16.47
N HIS A 140 -10.69 0.31 -17.12
CA HIS A 140 -9.84 1.36 -17.67
C HIS A 140 -9.33 2.39 -16.65
N HIS A 141 -9.71 2.26 -15.37
CA HIS A 141 -9.12 3.05 -14.27
C HIS A 141 -7.83 2.42 -13.73
N SER A 142 -7.30 1.41 -14.43
CA SER A 142 -5.95 0.89 -14.26
C SER A 142 -5.37 0.51 -15.63
N TRP A 143 -4.10 0.80 -15.84
CA TRP A 143 -3.30 0.29 -16.95
C TRP A 143 -2.94 -1.17 -16.68
N ASN A 144 -3.94 -2.06 -16.76
CA ASN A 144 -3.77 -3.48 -16.51
C ASN A 144 -4.04 -4.32 -17.77
N SER A 145 -3.34 -5.45 -17.90
CA SER A 145 -3.53 -6.43 -18.96
C SER A 145 -4.27 -7.65 -18.42
N ASN A 146 -5.54 -7.81 -18.82
CA ASN A 146 -6.39 -8.92 -18.35
C ASN A 146 -6.07 -10.28 -19.01
N HIS A 147 -4.85 -10.48 -19.54
CA HIS A 147 -4.47 -11.73 -20.19
C HIS A 147 -4.08 -12.81 -19.18
N ILE A 148 -4.74 -13.97 -19.26
CA ILE A 148 -4.59 -15.09 -18.32
C ILE A 148 -3.13 -15.56 -18.19
N VAL A 149 -2.37 -15.56 -19.28
CA VAL A 149 -0.96 -16.00 -19.30
C VAL A 149 -0.06 -15.00 -18.58
N SER A 150 -0.23 -13.70 -18.82
CA SER A 150 0.48 -12.64 -18.10
C SER A 150 0.14 -12.66 -16.60
N ASN A 151 -1.13 -12.90 -16.27
CA ASN A 151 -1.62 -13.02 -14.89
C ASN A 151 -1.05 -14.23 -14.13
N LEU A 152 -0.78 -15.35 -14.81
CA LEU A 152 -0.15 -16.53 -14.20
C LEU A 152 1.34 -16.33 -13.94
N VAL A 153 2.01 -15.48 -14.71
CA VAL A 153 3.46 -15.27 -14.63
C VAL A 153 3.84 -14.10 -13.72
N LEU A 154 3.02 -13.04 -13.64
CA LEU A 154 3.40 -11.78 -12.98
C LEU A 154 2.82 -11.54 -11.58
N PHE A 155 2.10 -12.51 -11.01
CA PHE A 155 1.36 -12.39 -9.74
C PHE A 155 0.28 -11.29 -9.75
N ARG A 156 -0.94 -11.65 -9.36
CA ARG A 156 -1.98 -10.66 -9.03
C ARG A 156 -1.49 -9.83 -7.84
N LEU A 157 -1.37 -8.52 -8.03
CA LEU A 157 -1.37 -7.53 -6.95
C LEU A 157 -2.73 -6.83 -6.94
#